data_AF-A0A6A5FQ25-F1
#
_entry.id   AF-A0A6A5FQ25-F1
#
_cell.length_a   1.000
_cell.length_b   1.000
_cell.length_c   1.000
_cell.angle_alpha   90.00
_cell.angle_beta   90.00
_cell.angle_gamma   90.00
#
_symmetry.space_group_name_H-M   'P 1'
#
loop_
_entity.id
_entity.type
_entity.pdbx_description
1 polymer ?
#
loop_
_entity_poly.entity_id
_entity_poly.type
_entity_poly.pdbx_seq_one_letter_code
_entity_poly.pdbx_strand_id
1 'polypeptide(L)'
;MTAVDLFNTLEDLKQEEFKKFKWCLQQDILKGYQSIKVSMLEIAERQDTVDVMVKTYKLQGALKVTKKVLEMINRNDLVQRLPDTSSGPEESVSYGD
;
A
#
# COMPACT_ATOMS: atom_id res chain seq x y z
N MET A 1 -2.18 11.90 -1.73
CA MET A 1 -1.48 10.68 -2.15
C MET A 1 -2.00 10.22 -3.51
N THR A 2 -1.11 9.72 -4.36
CA THR A 2 -1.35 9.30 -5.75
C THR A 2 -0.80 7.88 -5.97
N ALA A 3 -1.09 7.27 -7.13
CA ALA A 3 -0.49 6.00 -7.51
C ALA A 3 1.05 6.07 -7.58
N VAL A 4 1.60 7.25 -7.91
CA VAL A 4 3.05 7.50 -7.94
C VAL A 4 3.68 7.34 -6.56
N ASP A 5 3.00 7.77 -5.50
CA ASP A 5 3.53 7.63 -4.14
C ASP A 5 3.62 6.15 -3.70
N LEU A 6 2.66 5.31 -4.12
CA LEU A 6 2.71 3.87 -3.92
C LEU A 6 3.85 3.23 -4.71
N PHE A 7 4.05 3.68 -5.95
CA PHE A 7 5.15 3.21 -6.79
C PHE A 7 6.51 3.49 -6.16
N ASN A 8 6.76 4.74 -5.75
CA ASN A 8 8.00 5.13 -5.07
C ASN A 8 8.23 4.28 -3.80
N THR A 9 7.18 3.99 -3.04
CA THR A 9 7.27 3.13 -1.85
C THR A 9 7.68 1.69 -2.20
N LEU A 10 7.19 1.16 -3.32
CA LEU A 10 7.58 -0.17 -3.82
C LEU A 10 8.98 -0.17 -4.44
N GLU A 11 9.46 0.95 -4.97
CA GLU A 11 10.84 1.12 -5.42
C GLU A 11 11.83 1.04 -4.25
N ASP A 12 11.46 1.60 -3.10
CA ASP A 12 12.24 1.50 -1.86
C ASP A 12 12.28 0.08 -1.24
N LEU A 13 11.50 -0.86 -1.79
CA LEU A 13 11.58 -2.28 -1.44
C LEU A 13 12.69 -2.98 -2.22
N LYS A 14 13.53 -3.74 -1.49
CA LYS A 14 14.47 -4.68 -2.09
C LYS A 14 13.72 -5.76 -2.86
N GLN A 15 14.40 -6.44 -3.78
CA GLN A 15 13.77 -7.45 -4.62
C GLN A 15 13.16 -8.61 -3.81
N GLU A 16 13.81 -9.02 -2.71
CA GLU A 16 13.28 -10.05 -1.80
C GLU A 16 12.03 -9.59 -1.04
N GLU A 17 12.04 -8.33 -0.59
CA GLU A 17 10.90 -7.71 0.11
C GLU A 17 9.73 -7.53 -0.84
N PHE A 18 9.99 -7.13 -2.08
CA PHE A 18 8.98 -7.03 -3.12
C PHE A 18 8.38 -8.40 -3.48
N LYS A 19 9.18 -9.47 -3.51
CA LYS A 19 8.64 -10.84 -3.66
C LYS A 19 7.69 -11.20 -2.51
N LYS A 20 8.07 -10.91 -1.26
CA LYS A 20 7.19 -11.11 -0.10
C LYS A 20 5.94 -10.24 -0.17
N PHE A 21 6.08 -8.99 -0.63
CA PHE A 21 4.96 -8.09 -0.84
C PHE A 21 3.92 -8.68 -1.79
N LYS A 22 4.38 -9.16 -2.97
CA LYS A 22 3.51 -9.84 -3.95
C LYS A 22 2.88 -11.10 -3.39
N TRP A 23 3.61 -11.89 -2.60
CA TRP A 23 3.07 -13.06 -1.92
C TRP A 23 1.96 -12.69 -0.93
N CYS A 24 2.13 -11.64 -0.14
CA CYS A 24 1.11 -11.17 0.80
C CYS A 24 -0.16 -10.68 0.08
N LEU A 25 -0.03 -9.98 -1.06
CA LEU A 25 -1.17 -9.54 -1.87
C LEU A 25 -2.05 -10.69 -2.41
N GLN A 26 -1.48 -11.89 -2.52
CA GLN A 26 -2.21 -13.10 -2.92
C GLN A 26 -2.99 -13.72 -1.74
N GLN A 27 -2.67 -13.33 -0.51
CA GLN A 27 -3.35 -13.81 0.69
C GLN A 27 -4.58 -12.93 1.00
N ASP A 28 -5.51 -13.46 1.80
CA ASP A 28 -6.61 -12.69 2.37
C ASP A 28 -6.12 -11.88 3.59
N ILE A 29 -5.26 -10.91 3.32
CA ILE A 29 -4.59 -10.09 4.35
C ILE A 29 -5.51 -9.03 4.98
N LEU A 30 -6.60 -8.68 4.31
CA LEU A 30 -7.56 -7.67 4.77
C LEU A 30 -8.98 -8.20 4.55
N LYS A 31 -9.67 -8.49 5.67
CA LYS A 31 -11.02 -9.02 5.68
C LYS A 31 -11.96 -8.07 4.92
N GLY A 32 -12.44 -8.51 3.75
CA GLY A 32 -13.29 -7.72 2.84
C GLY A 32 -12.60 -7.18 1.59
N TYR A 33 -11.31 -7.41 1.40
CA TYR A 33 -10.58 -7.06 0.17
C TYR A 33 -10.26 -8.35 -0.60
N GLN A 34 -10.66 -8.40 -1.88
CA GLN A 34 -10.43 -9.60 -2.72
C GLN A 34 -8.93 -9.84 -2.94
N SER A 35 -8.44 -11.05 -2.80
CA SER A 35 -7.04 -11.36 -3.14
C SER A 35 -6.75 -11.16 -4.63
N ILE A 36 -5.54 -10.70 -4.94
CA ILE A 36 -5.10 -10.55 -6.33
C ILE A 36 -4.61 -11.91 -6.84
N LYS A 37 -4.99 -12.24 -8.08
CA LYS A 37 -4.59 -13.52 -8.70
C LYS A 37 -3.07 -13.62 -8.81
N VAL A 38 -2.55 -14.79 -8.43
CA VAL A 38 -1.12 -15.14 -8.50
C VAL A 38 -0.54 -14.85 -9.89
N SER A 39 -1.27 -15.24 -10.94
CA SER A 39 -0.88 -15.09 -12.34
C SER A 39 -0.61 -13.64 -12.75
N MET A 40 -1.29 -12.66 -12.13
CA MET A 40 -1.07 -11.25 -12.41
C MET A 40 0.17 -10.71 -11.70
N LEU A 41 0.47 -11.23 -10.51
CA LEU A 41 1.57 -10.75 -9.69
C LEU A 41 2.90 -11.46 -9.96
N GLU A 42 2.90 -12.67 -10.49
CA GLU A 42 4.13 -13.44 -10.73
C GLU A 42 5.10 -12.68 -11.65
N ILE A 43 4.59 -12.18 -12.78
CA ILE A 43 5.35 -11.41 -13.77
C ILE A 43 5.25 -9.88 -13.60
N ALA A 44 4.40 -9.38 -12.71
CA ALA A 44 4.21 -7.94 -12.53
C ALA A 44 5.49 -7.27 -12.01
N GLU A 45 5.83 -6.17 -12.66
CA GLU A 45 6.79 -5.19 -12.16
C GLU A 45 6.16 -4.33 -11.06
N ARG A 46 6.96 -3.45 -10.45
CA ARG A 46 6.49 -2.55 -9.39
C ARG A 46 5.35 -1.67 -9.87
N GLN A 47 5.45 -1.15 -11.09
CA GLN A 47 4.42 -0.30 -11.70
C GLN A 47 3.13 -1.07 -11.97
N ASP A 48 3.22 -2.27 -12.56
CA ASP A 48 2.05 -3.13 -12.79
C ASP A 48 1.35 -3.50 -11.48
N THR A 49 2.14 -3.76 -10.43
CA THR A 49 1.61 -4.09 -9.10
C THR A 49 0.77 -2.93 -8.55
N VAL A 50 1.26 -1.68 -8.66
CA VAL A 50 0.48 -0.50 -8.27
C VAL A 50 -0.80 -0.38 -9.07
N ASP A 51 -0.71 -0.52 -10.40
CA ASP A 51 -1.86 -0.39 -11.28
C ASP A 51 -2.93 -1.45 -10.97
N VAL A 52 -2.52 -2.70 -10.76
CA VAL A 52 -3.41 -3.79 -10.34
C VAL A 52 -4.04 -3.51 -8.98
N MET A 53 -3.27 -3.03 -8.00
CA MET A 53 -3.80 -2.68 -6.67
C MET A 53 -4.81 -1.53 -6.75
N VAL A 54 -4.52 -0.47 -7.51
CA VAL A 54 -5.42 0.67 -7.67
C VAL A 54 -6.68 0.27 -8.45
N LYS A 55 -6.56 -0.59 -9.47
CA LYS A 55 -7.72 -1.12 -10.20
C LYS A 55 -8.61 -2.00 -9.32
N THR A 56 -8.01 -2.86 -8.49
CA THR A 56 -8.73 -3.83 -7.65
C THR A 56 -9.33 -3.18 -6.42
N TYR A 57 -8.57 -2.37 -5.69
CA TYR A 57 -8.94 -1.85 -4.37
C TYR A 57 -9.30 -0.37 -4.36
N LYS A 58 -9.17 0.33 -5.49
CA LYS A 58 -9.16 1.79 -5.58
C LYS A 58 -7.97 2.39 -4.83
N LEU A 59 -7.67 3.66 -5.08
CA LEU A 59 -6.50 4.32 -4.50
C LEU A 59 -6.47 4.22 -2.96
N GLN A 60 -7.61 4.43 -2.31
CA GLN A 60 -7.75 4.35 -0.85
C GLN A 60 -7.54 2.93 -0.31
N GLY A 61 -8.08 1.91 -0.99
CA GLY A 61 -7.91 0.52 -0.58
C GLY A 61 -6.49 0.02 -0.84
N ALA A 62 -5.90 0.39 -1.98
CA ALA A 62 -4.51 0.08 -2.31
C ALA A 62 -3.56 0.61 -1.23
N LEU A 63 -3.78 1.84 -0.76
CA LEU A 63 -3.03 2.45 0.34
C LEU A 63 -3.10 1.63 1.63
N LYS A 64 -4.31 1.20 2.03
CA LYS A 64 -4.52 0.38 3.23
C LYS A 64 -3.86 -0.99 3.10
N VAL A 65 -4.00 -1.63 1.94
CA VAL A 65 -3.36 -2.92 1.65
C VAL A 65 -1.84 -2.78 1.69
N THR A 66 -1.27 -1.78 1.01
CA THR A 66 0.18 -1.52 1.02
C THR A 66 0.70 -1.35 2.45
N LYS A 67 0.06 -0.52 3.28
CA LYS A 67 0.44 -0.36 4.69
C LYS A 67 0.45 -1.70 5.43
N LYS A 68 -0.62 -2.49 5.31
CA LYS A 68 -0.75 -3.78 5.99
C LYS A 68 0.33 -4.79 5.56
N VAL A 69 0.65 -4.82 4.27
CA VAL A 69 1.70 -5.70 3.74
C VAL A 69 3.07 -5.24 4.23
N LEU A 70 3.36 -3.94 4.21
CA LEU A 70 4.61 -3.38 4.69
C LEU A 70 4.84 -3.71 6.19
N GLU A 71 3.80 -3.63 7.01
CA GLU A 71 3.82 -4.09 8.41
C GLU A 71 4.21 -5.58 8.50
N MET A 72 3.63 -6.44 7.67
CA MET A 72 3.90 -7.89 7.68
C MET A 72 5.33 -8.26 7.26
N ILE A 73 5.91 -7.52 6.32
CA ILE A 73 7.31 -7.70 5.92
C ILE A 73 8.28 -6.93 6.82
N ASN A 74 7.78 -6.35 7.91
CA ASN A 74 8.54 -5.62 8.92
C ASN A 74 9.21 -4.33 8.40
N ARG A 75 8.67 -3.72 7.33
CA ARG A 75 9.09 -2.44 6.74
C ARG A 75 8.25 -1.27 7.28
N ASN A 76 8.24 -1.15 8.60
CA ASN A 76 7.51 -0.08 9.31
C ASN A 76 8.04 1.33 8.99
N ASP A 77 9.30 1.43 8.55
CA ASP A 77 9.92 2.65 8.04
C ASP A 77 9.14 3.24 6.86
N LEU A 78 8.67 2.38 5.94
CA LEU A 78 7.88 2.80 4.79
C LEU A 78 6.43 3.07 5.15
N VAL A 79 5.87 2.35 6.13
CA VAL A 79 4.50 2.58 6.61
C VAL A 79 4.34 4.00 7.13
N GLN A 80 5.31 4.51 7.89
CA GLN A 80 5.29 5.87 8.43
C GLN A 80 5.43 6.95 7.35
N ARG A 81 6.05 6.63 6.21
CA ARG A 81 6.16 7.55 5.06
C ARG A 81 4.85 7.65 4.28
N LEU A 82 3.95 6.68 4.43
CA LEU A 82 2.62 6.71 3.80
C LEU A 82 1.66 7.51 4.70
N PRO A 83 0.91 8.50 4.17
CA PRO A 83 -0.05 9.30 4.92
C PRO A 83 -1.15 8.42 5.53
N ASP A 84 -1.52 8.72 6.76
CA ASP A 84 -2.60 8.04 7.44
C ASP A 84 -3.94 8.35 6.81
N THR A 85 -4.66 7.29 6.43
CA THR A 85 -6.04 7.41 5.95
C THR A 85 -7.02 7.71 7.10
N SER A 86 -6.52 7.85 8.35
CA SER A 86 -7.34 8.19 9.52
C SER A 86 -7.23 9.65 9.98
N SER A 87 -6.42 10.50 9.36
CA SER A 87 -6.45 11.92 9.74
C SER A 87 -7.62 12.58 9.03
N GLY A 88 -8.74 12.68 9.75
CA GLY A 88 -9.64 13.81 9.58
C GLY A 88 -8.84 15.13 9.71
N PRO A 89 -9.38 16.25 9.22
CA PRO A 89 -8.68 17.51 9.27
C PRO A 89 -8.43 17.85 10.75
N GLU A 90 -7.17 17.89 11.16
CA GLU A 90 -6.77 18.60 12.37
C GLU A 90 -6.93 20.09 12.04
N GLU A 91 -8.16 20.56 12.15
CA GLU A 91 -8.51 21.96 12.13
C GLU A 91 -7.91 22.57 13.39
N SER A 92 -6.69 23.06 13.24
CA SER A 92 -6.00 23.87 14.24
C SER A 92 -6.72 25.22 14.31
N VAL A 93 -7.89 25.28 14.95
CA VAL A 93 -8.55 26.55 15.24
C VAL A 93 -7.85 27.17 16.43
N SER A 94 -6.92 28.07 16.14
CA SER A 94 -6.42 29.03 17.12
C SER A 94 -7.54 30.03 17.41
N TYR A 95 -8.21 29.87 18.55
CA TYR A 95 -8.92 30.99 19.18
C TYR A 95 -7.87 31.80 19.94
N GLY A 96 -7.59 33.00 19.43
CA GLY A 96 -6.93 34.05 20.19
C GLY A 96 -7.97 34.82 20.99
N ASP A 97 -7.65 35.07 22.25
CA ASP A 97 -8.19 36.14 23.09
C ASP A 97 -7.01 36.94 23.64
#